data_AF-A0A8T5IWW3-F1
#
_entry.id   AF-A0A8T5IWW3-F1
#
_cell.length_a   1.000
_cell.length_b   1.000
_cell.length_c   1.000
_cell.angle_alpha   90.00
_cell.angle_beta   90.00
_cell.angle_gamma   90.00
#
_symmetry.space_group_name_H-M   'P 1'
#
loop_
_entity.id
_entity.type
_entity.pdbx_description
1 polymer ?
#
loop_
_entity_poly.entity_id
_entity_poly.type
_entity_poly.pdbx_seq_one_letter_code
_entity_poly.pdbx_strand_id
1 'polypeptide(L)'
;MNELHERMMTSDGFEEMHTAMMGGDFAAAEKYHETLDFECPMHDLVKEGDVSMDDFRLMHEWMISGDFPEEKPVELSDAAWNLHKSHHTEIYK
;
A
#
# COMPACT_ATOMS: atom_id res chain seq x y z
N MET A 1 9.26 -2.49 13.48
CA MET A 1 8.06 -3.32 13.25
C MET A 1 7.19 -3.22 14.49
N ASN A 2 5.98 -2.66 14.34
CA ASN A 2 5.02 -2.45 15.43
C ASN A 2 4.17 -3.73 15.61
N GLU A 3 3.69 -4.02 16.81
CA GLU A 3 2.95 -5.25 17.16
C GLU A 3 1.68 -5.44 16.28
N LEU A 4 1.08 -4.32 15.85
CA LEU A 4 -0.03 -4.28 14.89
C LEU A 4 0.36 -4.81 13.51
N HIS A 5 1.58 -4.49 13.04
CA HIS A 5 2.09 -4.87 11.73
C HIS A 5 2.35 -6.39 11.66
N GLU A 6 2.86 -6.99 12.74
CA GLU A 6 3.05 -8.44 12.83
C GLU A 6 1.70 -9.18 12.91
N ARG A 7 0.74 -8.67 13.69
CA ARG A 7 -0.61 -9.25 13.79
C ARG A 7 -1.36 -9.21 12.46
N MET A 8 -1.28 -8.09 11.74
CA MET A 8 -1.92 -7.94 10.44
C MET A 8 -1.33 -8.92 9.42
N MET A 9 -0.01 -9.03 9.31
CA MET A 9 0.64 -9.95 8.37
C MET A 9 0.32 -11.44 8.65
N THR A 10 -0.14 -11.77 9.85
CA THR A 10 -0.55 -13.15 10.24
C THR A 10 -2.04 -13.42 10.13
N SER A 11 -2.85 -12.42 9.75
CA SER A 11 -4.30 -12.56 9.65
C SER A 11 -4.72 -12.98 8.24
N ASP A 12 -5.44 -14.10 8.11
CA ASP A 12 -6.05 -14.52 6.84
C ASP A 12 -6.89 -13.39 6.20
N GLY A 13 -7.54 -12.54 7.04
CA GLY A 13 -8.31 -11.40 6.57
C GLY A 13 -7.47 -10.26 5.97
N PHE A 14 -6.21 -10.12 6.38
CA PHE A 14 -5.30 -9.14 5.77
C PHE A 14 -4.85 -9.61 4.39
N GLU A 15 -4.55 -10.90 4.21
CA GLU A 15 -4.19 -11.46 2.91
C GLU A 15 -5.35 -11.36 1.92
N GLU A 16 -6.58 -11.65 2.36
CA GLU A 16 -7.79 -11.49 1.55
C GLU A 16 -8.03 -10.02 1.17
N MET A 17 -7.92 -9.09 2.13
CA MET A 17 -8.02 -7.65 1.89
C MET A 17 -6.95 -7.18 0.90
N HIS A 18 -5.69 -7.56 1.13
CA HIS A 18 -4.56 -7.16 0.28
C HIS A 18 -4.72 -7.72 -1.13
N THR A 19 -5.19 -8.96 -1.27
CA THR A 19 -5.48 -9.58 -2.58
C THR A 19 -6.62 -8.87 -3.31
N ALA A 20 -7.73 -8.61 -2.62
CA ALA A 20 -8.83 -7.82 -3.15
C ALA A 20 -8.31 -6.45 -3.60
N MET A 21 -7.42 -5.86 -2.81
CA MET A 21 -6.93 -4.54 -3.11
C MET A 21 -6.00 -4.51 -4.33
N MET A 22 -5.05 -5.45 -4.40
CA MET A 22 -4.17 -5.59 -5.56
C MET A 22 -4.94 -5.94 -6.84
N GLY A 23 -6.13 -6.55 -6.70
CA GLY A 23 -7.08 -6.81 -7.79
C GLY A 23 -7.93 -5.60 -8.22
N GLY A 24 -7.91 -4.49 -7.46
CA GLY A 24 -8.77 -3.32 -7.70
C GLY A 24 -10.20 -3.48 -7.16
N ASP A 25 -10.49 -4.51 -6.36
CA ASP A 25 -11.78 -4.70 -5.70
C ASP A 25 -11.81 -3.95 -4.36
N PHE A 26 -11.89 -2.61 -4.44
CA PHE A 26 -11.96 -1.72 -3.27
C PHE A 26 -13.17 -2.05 -2.38
N ALA A 27 -14.30 -2.45 -2.97
CA ALA A 27 -15.51 -2.77 -2.21
C ALA A 27 -15.35 -4.04 -1.37
N ALA A 28 -14.57 -5.02 -1.83
CA ALA A 28 -14.18 -6.15 -1.01
C ALA A 28 -13.15 -5.75 0.04
N ALA A 29 -12.11 -4.99 -0.31
CA ALA A 29 -11.07 -4.55 0.63
C ALA A 29 -11.63 -3.71 1.81
N GLU A 30 -12.55 -2.78 1.54
CA GLU A 30 -13.15 -1.90 2.56
C GLU A 30 -13.92 -2.66 3.65
N LYS A 31 -14.51 -3.82 3.33
CA LYS A 31 -15.18 -4.66 4.33
C LYS A 31 -14.23 -5.17 5.40
N TYR A 32 -12.96 -5.32 5.06
CA TYR A 32 -11.93 -5.78 5.99
C TYR A 32 -11.35 -4.62 6.79
N HIS A 33 -11.40 -3.36 6.33
CA HIS A 33 -10.95 -2.20 7.12
C HIS A 33 -11.74 -2.08 8.44
N GLU A 34 -13.07 -2.25 8.41
CA GLU A 34 -13.91 -2.24 9.61
C GLU A 34 -13.58 -3.38 10.60
N THR A 35 -13.11 -4.51 10.06
CA THR A 35 -12.84 -5.72 10.84
C THR A 35 -11.41 -5.76 11.39
N LEU A 36 -10.47 -5.12 10.68
CA LEU A 36 -9.04 -5.12 10.98
C LEU A 36 -8.55 -3.84 11.69
N ASP A 37 -9.42 -2.82 11.84
CA ASP A 37 -9.06 -1.49 12.37
C ASP A 37 -7.82 -0.92 11.66
N PHE A 38 -7.79 -1.07 10.34
CA PHE A 38 -6.68 -0.70 9.49
C PHE A 38 -7.17 0.14 8.33
N GLU A 39 -6.53 1.31 8.17
CA GLU A 39 -6.72 2.19 7.03
C GLU A 39 -5.37 2.38 6.33
N CYS A 40 -5.34 2.13 5.03
CA CYS A 40 -4.20 2.46 4.17
C CYS A 40 -4.53 3.74 3.39
N PRO A 41 -3.88 4.88 3.68
CA PRO A 41 -4.16 6.15 2.99
C PRO A 41 -3.94 6.10 1.47
N MET A 42 -3.18 5.11 0.97
CA MET A 42 -3.02 4.91 -0.47
C MET A 42 -4.29 4.37 -1.14
N HIS A 43 -5.20 3.70 -0.43
CA HIS A 43 -6.42 3.13 -1.02
C HIS A 43 -7.35 4.22 -1.57
N ASP A 44 -7.55 5.29 -0.80
CA ASP A 44 -8.38 6.42 -1.24
C ASP A 44 -7.78 7.12 -2.46
N LEU A 45 -6.46 7.27 -2.51
CA LEU A 45 -5.77 7.92 -3.62
C LEU A 45 -5.86 7.13 -4.93
N VAL A 46 -5.85 5.80 -4.86
CA VAL A 46 -6.07 4.98 -6.06
C VAL A 46 -7.54 4.99 -6.47
N LYS A 47 -8.46 4.99 -5.50
CA LYS A 47 -9.90 5.07 -5.75
C LYS A 47 -10.31 6.39 -6.40
N GLU A 48 -9.69 7.49 -5.98
CA GLU A 48 -9.91 8.85 -6.53
C GLU A 48 -9.17 9.06 -7.86
N GLY A 49 -8.23 8.16 -8.21
CA GLY A 49 -7.49 8.18 -9.47
C GLY A 49 -6.24 9.08 -9.45
N ASP A 50 -5.84 9.55 -8.27
CA ASP A 50 -4.60 10.33 -8.08
C ASP A 50 -3.34 9.46 -8.25
N VAL A 51 -3.47 8.15 -8.02
CA VAL A 51 -2.44 7.14 -8.24
C VAL A 51 -3.00 6.00 -9.09
N SER A 52 -2.23 5.53 -10.06
CA SER A 52 -2.65 4.39 -10.88
C SER A 52 -2.57 3.06 -10.11
N MET A 53 -3.36 2.06 -10.51
CA MET A 53 -3.25 0.70 -9.93
C MET A 53 -1.86 0.10 -10.14
N ASP A 54 -1.17 0.43 -11.23
CA ASP A 54 0.17 -0.09 -11.51
C ASP A 54 1.21 0.55 -10.59
N ASP A 55 1.15 1.88 -10.40
CA ASP A 55 1.97 2.59 -9.41
C ASP A 55 1.73 2.04 -7.99
N PHE A 56 0.46 1.81 -7.64
CA PHE A 56 0.07 1.27 -6.34
C PHE A 56 0.65 -0.12 -6.08
N ARG A 57 0.57 -1.00 -7.07
CA ARG A 57 1.11 -2.36 -6.98
C ARG A 57 2.61 -2.36 -6.83
N LEU A 58 3.30 -1.54 -7.64
CA LEU A 58 4.75 -1.42 -7.59
C LEU A 58 5.22 -0.94 -6.21
N MET A 59 4.54 0.05 -5.63
CA MET A 59 4.86 0.53 -4.28
C MET A 59 4.59 -0.52 -3.18
N HIS A 60 3.52 -1.33 -3.30
CA HIS A 60 3.24 -2.41 -2.35
C HIS A 60 4.25 -3.56 -2.46
N GLU A 61 4.73 -3.85 -3.66
CA GLU A 61 5.78 -4.85 -3.87
C GLU A 61 7.06 -4.48 -3.09
N TRP A 62 7.46 -3.21 -3.07
CA TRP A 62 8.59 -2.73 -2.26
C TRP A 62 8.38 -2.92 -0.76
N MET A 63 7.15 -2.73 -0.27
CA MET A 63 6.84 -2.96 1.14
C MET A 63 6.94 -4.45 1.52
N ILE A 64 6.54 -5.35 0.61
CA ILE A 64 6.59 -6.80 0.84
C ILE A 64 8.04 -7.32 0.72
N SER A 65 8.76 -6.91 -0.32
CA SER A 65 10.12 -7.38 -0.59
C SER A 65 11.15 -6.74 0.34
N GLY A 66 10.86 -5.54 0.86
CA GLY A 66 11.83 -4.70 1.56
C GLY A 66 12.86 -4.03 0.62
N ASP A 67 12.71 -4.19 -0.70
CA ASP A 67 13.59 -3.63 -1.72
C ASP A 67 13.09 -2.26 -2.14
N PHE A 68 13.44 -1.24 -1.35
CA PHE A 68 13.06 0.14 -1.60
C PHE A 68 14.09 0.82 -2.53
N PRO A 69 13.67 1.39 -3.66
CA PRO A 69 14.60 2.01 -4.61
C PRO A 69 15.19 3.29 -4.03
N GLU A 70 16.49 3.54 -4.17
CA GLU A 70 17.13 4.78 -3.67
C GLU A 70 16.67 6.04 -4.42
N GLU A 71 16.28 5.89 -5.69
CA GLU A 71 15.84 6.96 -6.58
C GLU A 71 14.47 6.63 -7.20
N LYS A 72 13.77 7.66 -7.70
CA LYS A 72 12.47 7.48 -8.33
C LYS A 72 12.61 6.61 -9.60
N PRO A 73 11.87 5.50 -9.72
CA PRO A 73 11.81 4.76 -10.97
C PRO A 73 11.22 5.60 -12.11
N VAL A 74 11.72 5.41 -13.32
CA VAL A 74 11.28 6.18 -14.51
C VAL A 74 9.78 5.99 -14.79
N GLU A 75 9.29 4.78 -14.54
CA GLU A 75 7.90 4.38 -14.76
C GLU A 75 6.93 4.85 -13.68
N LEU A 76 7.44 5.25 -12.50
CA LEU A 76 6.60 5.74 -11.40
C LEU A 76 6.30 7.23 -11.57
N SER A 77 5.02 7.60 -11.42
CA SER A 77 4.60 8.99 -11.42
C SER A 77 5.24 9.80 -10.26
N ASP A 78 5.44 11.10 -10.46
CA ASP A 78 5.98 11.98 -9.41
C ASP A 78 5.05 12.06 -8.19
N ALA A 79 3.74 11.97 -8.41
CA ALA A 79 2.74 11.95 -7.35
C ALA A 79 2.88 10.70 -6.47
N ALA A 80 2.93 9.52 -7.09
CA ALA A 80 3.15 8.26 -6.38
C ALA A 80 4.50 8.24 -5.64
N TRP A 81 5.57 8.76 -6.26
CA TRP A 81 6.87 8.83 -5.60
C TRP A 81 6.88 9.71 -4.35
N ASN A 82 6.31 10.91 -4.43
CA ASN A 82 6.27 11.82 -3.30
C ASN A 82 5.38 11.27 -2.18
N LEU A 83 4.27 10.62 -2.54
CA LEU A 83 3.41 9.93 -1.60
C LEU A 83 4.17 8.80 -0.87
N HIS A 84 4.86 7.93 -1.62
CA HIS A 84 5.65 6.84 -1.08
C HIS A 84 6.69 7.34 -0.06
N LYS A 85 7.50 8.33 -0.44
CA LYS A 85 8.48 8.93 0.47
C LYS A 85 7.86 9.54 1.72
N SER A 86 6.70 10.19 1.60
CA SER A 86 6.01 10.81 2.74
C SER A 86 5.52 9.80 3.79
N HIS A 87 5.24 8.56 3.38
CA HIS A 87 4.84 7.47 4.27
C HIS A 87 6.04 6.68 4.82
N HIS A 88 7.16 6.65 4.07
CA HIS A 88 8.38 5.93 4.43
C HIS A 88 9.55 6.87 4.75
N THR A 89 9.28 7.91 5.55
CA THR A 89 10.29 8.93 5.90
C THR A 89 11.53 8.37 6.58
N GLU A 90 11.46 7.22 7.25
CA GLU A 90 12.63 6.57 7.85
C GLU A 90 13.60 6.00 6.81
N ILE A 91 13.09 5.65 5.63
CA ILE A 91 13.85 5.07 4.50
C ILE A 91 14.48 6.18 3.66
N TYR A 92 13.76 7.27 3.41
CA TYR A 92 14.13 8.33 2.45
C TYR A 92 14.60 9.63 3.10
N LYS A 93 15.31 9.55 4.22
CA LYS A 93 15.82 10.73 4.94
C LYS A 93 16.80 11.57 4.12
#